data_AF-A0A946DHU4-F1
#
_entry.id   AF-A0A946DHU4-F1
#
_cell.length_a   1.000
_cell.length_b   1.000
_cell.length_c   1.000
_cell.angle_alpha   90.00
_cell.angle_beta   90.00
_cell.angle_gamma   90.00
#
_symmetry.space_group_name_H-M   'P 1'
#
loop_
_entity.id
_entity.type
_entity.pdbx_description
1 polymer ?
#
loop_
_entity_poly.entity_id
_entity_poly.type
_entity_poly.pdbx_seq_one_letter_code
_entity_poly.pdbx_strand_id
1 'polypeptide(L)'
;MMTRRGFLMSSGAATAVSTVGVSLFPGAAAASKAEVVGYPRKKIAKLSQLKDNQPVDFSYPEGVRNNQCMLVKAGVQAGGGVGKAKDVVAFSYLCTHQGGPMQGSYKVVGDQRVLGQCPFHLSTYDVRRHGIIVSGQAYESLPQVLLEVDGDDVYAVGMLGLVFGRTSNFKS
;
A
#
# COMPACT_ATOMS: atom_id res chain seq x y z
N MET A 1 -70.75 15.91 9.89
CA MET A 1 -69.72 16.82 9.33
C MET A 1 -68.45 16.67 10.16
N MET A 2 -67.34 16.31 9.52
CA MET A 2 -66.06 16.11 10.21
C MET A 2 -65.41 17.46 10.49
N THR A 3 -64.98 17.70 11.73
CA THR A 3 -64.30 18.97 12.09
C THR A 3 -62.87 18.96 11.56
N ARG A 4 -62.31 20.14 11.28
CA ARG A 4 -60.90 20.30 10.84
C ARG A 4 -59.90 19.60 11.77
N ARG A 5 -60.22 19.54 13.07
CA ARG A 5 -59.43 18.86 14.10
C ARG A 5 -59.56 17.34 14.06
N GLY A 6 -60.74 16.82 13.71
CA GLY A 6 -60.98 15.38 13.50
C GLY A 6 -60.24 14.86 12.27
N PHE A 7 -60.22 15.63 11.18
CA PHE A 7 -59.47 15.29 9.97
C PHE A 7 -57.95 15.17 10.22
N LEU A 8 -57.38 16.14 10.95
CA LEU A 8 -55.94 16.16 11.28
C LEU A 8 -55.51 15.02 12.23
N MET A 9 -56.39 14.57 13.12
CA MET A 9 -56.13 13.42 14.00
C MET A 9 -56.28 12.07 13.28
N SER A 10 -57.19 11.97 12.31
CA SER A 10 -57.36 10.75 11.50
C SER A 10 -56.25 10.52 10.47
N SER A 11 -55.57 11.58 10.02
CA SER A 11 -54.46 11.50 9.06
C SER A 11 -53.12 11.07 9.68
N GLY A 12 -53.04 10.91 11.01
CA GLY A 12 -51.83 10.46 11.71
C GLY A 12 -51.69 8.94 11.84
N ALA A 13 -52.70 8.16 11.43
CA ALA A 13 -52.74 6.71 11.60
C ALA A 13 -52.44 5.91 10.31
N ALA A 14 -51.56 6.43 9.45
CA ALA A 14 -50.88 5.62 8.45
C ALA A 14 -49.50 5.26 9.00
N THR A 15 -49.45 4.24 9.85
CA THR A 15 -48.22 3.49 10.10
C THR A 15 -47.84 2.74 8.83
N ALA A 16 -47.28 3.45 7.86
CA ALA A 16 -46.21 2.84 7.11
C ALA A 16 -45.02 2.85 8.07
N VAL A 17 -44.81 1.75 8.78
CA VAL A 17 -43.45 1.39 9.17
C VAL A 17 -42.75 1.09 7.85
N SER A 18 -42.43 2.14 7.11
CA SER A 18 -41.30 2.11 6.21
C SER A 18 -40.14 1.91 7.18
N THR A 19 -39.71 0.67 7.33
CA THR A 19 -38.30 0.41 7.62
C THR A 19 -37.54 1.06 6.47
N VAL A 20 -37.38 2.39 6.51
CA VAL A 20 -36.37 3.07 5.75
C VAL A 20 -35.10 2.50 6.33
N GLY A 21 -34.58 1.47 5.66
CA GLY A 21 -33.31 0.89 6.01
C GLY A 21 -32.34 2.04 6.19
N VAL A 22 -31.61 2.02 7.30
CA VAL A 22 -30.54 2.97 7.64
C VAL A 22 -29.51 3.10 6.49
N SER A 23 -29.58 2.25 5.47
CA SER A 23 -28.82 2.23 4.23
C SER A 23 -29.08 3.38 3.23
N LEU A 24 -30.02 4.29 3.46
CA LEU A 24 -30.31 5.40 2.51
C LEU A 24 -29.67 6.75 2.87
N PHE A 25 -28.89 6.84 3.96
CA PHE A 25 -28.09 8.03 4.22
C PHE A 25 -26.76 7.96 3.44
N PRO A 26 -26.41 8.96 2.62
CA PRO A 26 -25.04 9.11 2.12
C PRO A 26 -24.11 9.22 3.34
N GLY A 27 -23.28 8.21 3.58
CA GLY A 27 -22.44 8.11 4.78
C GLY A 27 -22.84 7.02 5.78
N ALA A 28 -24.00 6.36 5.60
CA ALA A 28 -24.24 5.04 6.16
C ALA A 28 -23.45 4.01 5.34
N ALA A 29 -22.12 4.09 5.43
CA ALA A 29 -21.28 2.99 5.02
C ALA A 29 -21.80 1.77 5.78
N ALA A 30 -22.36 0.79 5.07
CA ALA A 30 -22.31 -0.57 5.55
C ALA A 30 -20.89 -0.74 6.03
N ALA A 31 -20.68 -0.85 7.34
CA ALA A 31 -19.36 -0.81 7.94
C ALA A 31 -18.53 -1.83 7.16
N SER A 32 -17.70 -1.35 6.23
CA SER A 32 -16.75 -2.18 5.54
C SER A 32 -15.94 -2.68 6.70
N LYS A 33 -16.09 -3.96 7.07
CA LYS A 33 -15.32 -4.54 8.17
C LYS A 33 -13.90 -4.14 7.88
N ALA A 34 -13.36 -3.25 8.71
CA ALA A 34 -11.97 -2.85 8.61
C ALA A 34 -11.21 -4.12 8.95
N GLU A 35 -10.84 -4.87 7.92
CA GLU A 35 -10.11 -6.11 8.09
C GLU A 35 -8.68 -5.69 8.42
N VAL A 36 -8.30 -5.87 9.68
CA VAL A 36 -6.90 -5.74 10.08
C VAL A 36 -6.18 -6.93 9.46
N VAL A 37 -5.62 -6.72 8.28
CA VAL A 37 -4.78 -7.73 7.63
C VAL A 37 -3.50 -7.84 8.45
N GLY A 38 -3.41 -8.90 9.26
CA GLY A 38 -2.22 -9.22 10.04
C GLY A 38 -1.11 -9.71 9.13
N TYR A 39 -0.28 -8.79 8.64
CA TYR A 39 0.90 -9.16 7.86
C TYR A 39 1.92 -9.91 8.73
N PRO A 40 2.58 -10.96 8.21
CA PRO A 40 3.61 -11.67 8.97
C PRO A 40 4.83 -10.79 9.19
N ARG A 41 5.41 -10.81 10.40
CA ARG A 41 6.72 -10.20 10.68
C ARG A 41 7.81 -11.12 10.16
N LYS A 42 8.56 -10.69 9.16
CA LYS A 42 9.63 -11.48 8.53
C LYS A 42 10.97 -10.78 8.65
N LYS A 43 11.98 -11.44 9.22
CA LYS A 43 13.36 -10.95 9.17
C LYS A 43 13.89 -11.02 7.74
N ILE A 44 14.39 -9.91 7.19
CA ILE A 44 14.84 -9.82 5.80
C ILE A 44 16.33 -9.50 5.66
N ALA A 45 16.94 -8.85 6.66
CA ALA A 45 18.36 -8.51 6.64
C ALA A 45 18.90 -8.19 8.04
N LYS A 46 20.22 -7.97 8.11
CA LYS A 46 20.87 -7.24 9.21
C LYS A 46 21.29 -5.85 8.74
N LEU A 47 21.04 -4.83 9.54
CA LEU A 47 21.37 -3.44 9.24
C LEU A 47 22.88 -3.26 9.04
N SER A 48 23.70 -3.89 9.89
CA SER A 48 25.16 -3.91 9.81
C SER A 48 25.71 -4.51 8.50
N GLN A 49 24.93 -5.33 7.81
CA GLN A 49 25.33 -6.01 6.57
C GLN A 49 24.87 -5.26 5.31
N LEU A 50 24.02 -4.24 5.44
CA LEU A 50 23.55 -3.45 4.31
C LEU A 50 24.66 -2.53 3.80
N LYS A 51 24.96 -2.67 2.51
CA LYS A 51 25.90 -1.80 1.80
C LYS A 51 25.12 -0.72 1.06
N ASP A 52 25.69 0.48 1.02
CA ASP A 52 25.06 1.62 0.36
C ASP A 52 24.81 1.30 -1.11
N ASN A 53 23.57 1.54 -1.54
CA ASN A 53 23.10 1.38 -2.92
C ASN A 53 23.27 -0.03 -3.51
N GLN A 54 23.38 -1.06 -2.67
CA GLN A 54 23.36 -2.45 -3.09
C GLN A 54 22.02 -3.10 -2.70
N PRO A 55 21.12 -3.33 -3.67
CA PRO A 55 19.87 -4.03 -3.43
C PRO A 55 20.07 -5.42 -2.81
N VAL A 56 19.21 -5.77 -1.86
CA VAL A 56 19.04 -7.11 -1.32
C VAL A 56 17.65 -7.59 -1.72
N ASP A 57 17.59 -8.72 -2.42
CA ASP A 57 16.35 -9.28 -2.92
C ASP A 57 15.70 -10.18 -1.88
N PHE A 58 14.39 -10.06 -1.71
CA PHE A 58 13.61 -10.92 -0.83
C PHE A 58 12.17 -11.06 -1.32
N SER A 59 11.42 -11.99 -0.73
CA SER A 59 10.00 -12.20 -1.01
C SER A 59 9.15 -11.82 0.19
N TYR A 60 8.09 -11.03 -0.02
CA TYR A 60 7.16 -10.63 1.03
C TYR A 60 5.76 -10.25 0.51
N PRO A 61 4.68 -10.71 1.16
CA PRO A 61 4.63 -11.76 2.18
C PRO A 61 5.03 -13.13 1.60
N GLU A 62 5.60 -14.04 2.40
CA GLU A 62 5.99 -15.38 1.93
C GLU A 62 4.80 -16.21 1.43
N GLY A 63 5.06 -17.17 0.54
CA GLY A 63 4.04 -18.06 -0.02
C GLY A 63 3.10 -17.40 -1.04
N VAL A 64 3.16 -16.08 -1.23
CA VAL A 64 2.33 -15.36 -2.20
C VAL A 64 3.04 -15.25 -3.56
N ARG A 65 2.33 -15.48 -4.67
CA ARG A 65 2.92 -15.36 -6.03
C ARG A 65 3.26 -13.92 -6.40
N ASN A 66 4.34 -13.71 -7.14
CA ASN A 66 4.80 -12.39 -7.60
C ASN A 66 5.09 -11.40 -6.46
N ASN A 67 5.76 -11.86 -5.40
CA ASN A 67 6.01 -11.13 -4.15
C ASN A 67 7.46 -10.66 -3.99
N GLN A 68 8.23 -10.64 -5.08
CA GLN A 68 9.63 -10.24 -5.04
C GLN A 68 9.74 -8.74 -4.77
N CYS A 69 10.62 -8.40 -3.84
CA CYS A 69 10.84 -7.06 -3.32
C CYS A 69 12.34 -6.76 -3.28
N MET A 70 12.63 -5.46 -3.38
CA MET A 70 13.94 -4.86 -3.16
C MET A 70 14.03 -4.32 -1.75
N LEU A 71 15.11 -4.58 -1.02
CA LEU A 71 15.55 -3.80 0.13
C LEU A 71 16.82 -3.04 -0.28
N VAL A 72 16.92 -1.76 0.05
CA VAL A 72 18.15 -0.99 -0.24
C VAL A 72 18.43 0.04 0.85
N LYS A 73 19.71 0.16 1.21
CA LYS A 73 20.23 1.31 1.96
C LYS A 73 20.59 2.39 0.95
N ALA A 74 19.73 3.38 0.80
CA ALA A 74 19.84 4.42 -0.23
C ALA A 74 20.98 5.42 0.02
N GLY A 75 21.50 5.52 1.25
CA GLY A 75 22.51 6.52 1.62
C GLY A 75 22.01 7.96 1.61
N VAL A 76 20.70 8.16 1.39
CA VAL A 76 19.99 9.44 1.47
C VAL A 76 18.65 9.19 2.17
N GLN A 77 18.20 10.17 2.96
CA GLN A 77 16.93 10.05 3.67
C GLN A 77 15.79 9.81 2.69
N ALA A 78 14.93 8.84 3.02
CA ALA A 78 13.82 8.41 2.19
C ALA A 78 12.51 8.32 3.00
N GLY A 79 11.40 8.58 2.33
CA GLY A 79 10.06 8.40 2.89
C GLY A 79 9.82 6.95 3.29
N GLY A 80 9.39 6.72 4.54
CA GLY A 80 9.25 5.37 5.10
C GLY A 80 10.58 4.66 5.39
N GLY A 81 11.70 5.38 5.31
CA GLY A 81 13.02 4.82 5.60
C GLY A 81 13.25 4.57 7.08
N VAL A 82 13.87 3.43 7.40
CA VAL A 82 14.24 3.01 8.76
C VAL A 82 15.75 3.15 9.00
N GLY A 83 16.19 2.88 10.23
CA GLY A 83 17.56 3.10 10.68
C GLY A 83 17.84 4.57 11.05
N LYS A 84 19.03 4.83 11.62
CA LYS A 84 19.37 6.16 12.16
C LYS A 84 19.31 7.28 11.10
N ALA A 85 19.75 6.97 9.87
CA ALA A 85 19.73 7.92 8.76
C ALA A 85 18.40 7.93 7.97
N LYS A 86 17.44 7.06 8.33
CA LYS A 86 16.15 6.91 7.63
C LYS A 86 16.32 6.67 6.12
N ASP A 87 17.32 5.88 5.75
CA ASP A 87 17.74 5.64 4.37
C ASP A 87 17.57 4.19 3.93
N VAL A 88 17.09 3.32 4.81
CA VAL A 88 16.80 1.91 4.47
C VAL A 88 15.33 1.78 4.10
N VAL A 89 15.07 1.44 2.83
CA VAL A 89 13.71 1.32 2.27
C VAL A 89 13.55 0.04 1.48
N ALA A 90 12.30 -0.42 1.34
CA ALA A 90 11.99 -1.60 0.54
C ALA A 90 10.72 -1.43 -0.30
N PHE A 91 10.72 -2.00 -1.51
CA PHE A 91 9.65 -1.84 -2.50
C PHE A 91 9.42 -3.13 -3.28
N SER A 92 8.19 -3.33 -3.76
CA SER A 92 7.87 -4.40 -4.72
C SER A 92 8.64 -4.20 -6.04
N TYR A 93 9.06 -5.30 -6.69
CA TYR A 93 9.62 -5.24 -8.04
C TYR A 93 8.57 -5.22 -9.15
N LEU A 94 7.29 -5.38 -8.84
CA LEU A 94 6.24 -5.33 -9.87
C LEU A 94 5.84 -3.88 -10.16
N CYS A 95 6.01 -3.49 -11.42
CA CYS A 95 5.47 -2.24 -11.94
C CYS A 95 3.94 -2.21 -11.78
N THR A 96 3.41 -1.10 -11.26
CA THR A 96 1.97 -0.93 -10.99
C THR A 96 1.13 -0.77 -12.25
N HIS A 97 1.74 -0.49 -13.40
CA HIS A 97 1.01 -0.40 -14.68
C HIS A 97 0.43 -1.75 -15.12
N GLN A 98 1.30 -2.68 -15.52
CA GLN A 98 0.93 -4.00 -16.08
C GLN A 98 1.84 -5.13 -15.56
N GLY A 99 2.40 -4.97 -14.36
CA GLY A 99 3.14 -6.05 -13.69
C GLY A 99 4.53 -6.34 -14.24
N GLY A 100 5.11 -5.45 -15.04
CA GLY A 100 6.45 -5.65 -15.59
C GLY A 100 7.51 -5.80 -14.48
N PRO A 101 8.46 -6.74 -14.63
CA PRO A 101 9.49 -7.00 -13.62
C PRO A 101 10.55 -5.88 -13.62
N MET A 102 10.89 -5.37 -12.44
CA MET A 102 11.88 -4.31 -12.27
C MET A 102 13.14 -4.75 -11.52
N GLN A 103 13.32 -6.05 -11.28
CA GLN A 103 14.51 -6.55 -10.61
C GLN A 103 15.78 -6.21 -11.38
N GLY A 104 16.82 -5.74 -10.68
CA GLY A 104 18.07 -5.27 -11.29
C GLY A 104 18.00 -3.89 -11.96
N SER A 105 16.88 -3.18 -11.90
CA SER A 105 16.71 -1.84 -12.50
C SER A 105 16.90 -0.68 -11.52
N TYR A 106 17.46 -0.92 -10.33
CA TYR A 106 17.80 0.16 -9.42
C TYR A 106 18.99 0.98 -9.93
N LYS A 107 18.84 2.31 -9.96
CA LYS A 107 19.83 3.27 -10.47
C LYS A 107 20.03 4.42 -9.50
N VAL A 108 21.28 4.86 -9.45
CA VAL A 108 21.74 5.98 -8.62
C VAL A 108 22.38 7.02 -9.54
N VAL A 109 21.88 8.25 -9.49
CA VAL A 109 22.42 9.39 -10.26
C VAL A 109 22.44 10.61 -9.35
N GLY A 110 23.62 11.00 -8.86
CA GLY A 110 23.75 12.01 -7.80
C GLY A 110 22.90 11.62 -6.59
N ASP A 111 21.94 12.47 -6.22
CA ASP A 111 21.01 12.19 -5.12
C ASP A 111 19.81 11.33 -5.53
N GLN A 112 19.55 11.12 -6.83
CA GLN A 112 18.40 10.36 -7.30
C GLN A 112 18.56 8.88 -6.97
N ARG A 113 17.48 8.25 -6.51
CA ARG A 113 17.36 6.79 -6.33
C ARG A 113 16.12 6.34 -7.07
N VAL A 114 16.32 5.70 -8.21
CA VAL A 114 15.24 5.35 -9.14
C VAL A 114 15.20 3.84 -9.28
N LEU A 115 13.99 3.27 -9.23
CA LEU A 115 13.74 1.91 -9.66
C LEU A 115 13.04 1.96 -11.03
N GLY A 116 13.64 1.30 -12.02
CA GLY A 116 13.23 1.34 -13.42
C GLY A 116 14.39 1.69 -14.35
N GLN A 117 14.19 1.79 -15.65
CA GLN A 117 12.93 1.76 -16.38
C GLN A 117 12.30 0.36 -16.41
N CYS A 118 10.99 0.28 -16.19
CA CYS A 118 10.23 -0.94 -16.41
C CYS A 118 10.35 -1.38 -17.88
N PRO A 119 10.67 -2.65 -18.17
CA PRO A 119 10.98 -3.11 -19.53
C PRO A 119 9.77 -3.10 -20.48
N PHE A 120 8.54 -3.01 -19.96
CA PHE A 120 7.36 -3.03 -20.82
C PHE A 120 7.02 -1.64 -21.38
N HIS A 121 6.97 -0.62 -20.51
CA HIS A 121 6.45 0.71 -20.87
C HIS A 121 7.21 1.85 -20.18
N LEU A 122 8.49 1.61 -19.85
CA LEU A 122 9.47 2.61 -19.38
C LEU A 122 9.10 3.39 -18.11
N SER A 123 8.18 2.87 -17.29
CA SER A 123 7.84 3.53 -16.02
C SER A 123 9.00 3.49 -15.04
N THR A 124 9.20 4.58 -14.31
CA THR A 124 10.27 4.76 -13.31
C THR A 124 9.70 5.34 -12.02
N TYR A 125 10.30 4.99 -10.89
CA TYR A 125 9.81 5.34 -9.55
C TYR A 125 10.94 5.90 -8.67
N ASP A 126 10.71 7.02 -7.98
CA ASP A 126 11.67 7.59 -7.01
C ASP A 126 11.48 6.94 -5.64
N VAL A 127 12.40 6.05 -5.27
CA VAL A 127 12.29 5.28 -4.02
C VAL A 127 12.57 6.12 -2.78
N ARG A 128 13.09 7.35 -2.93
CA ARG A 128 13.23 8.30 -1.80
C ARG A 128 11.89 8.93 -1.42
N ARG A 129 10.93 8.93 -2.34
CA ARG A 129 9.66 9.67 -2.22
C ARG A 129 8.48 8.71 -2.30
N HIS A 130 8.48 7.69 -1.44
CA HIS A 130 7.42 6.67 -1.35
C HIS A 130 7.12 5.97 -2.68
N GLY A 131 8.13 5.82 -3.56
CA GLY A 131 7.96 5.16 -4.85
C GLY A 131 7.08 5.95 -5.82
N ILE A 132 7.00 7.28 -5.69
CA ILE A 132 6.24 8.12 -6.62
C ILE A 132 6.77 7.92 -8.05
N ILE A 133 5.84 7.90 -9.01
CA ILE A 133 6.16 7.81 -10.43
C ILE A 133 6.95 9.04 -10.86
N VAL A 134 8.14 8.83 -11.45
CA VAL A 134 8.96 9.89 -12.05
C VAL A 134 8.52 10.13 -13.49
N SER A 135 8.32 9.03 -14.24
CA SER A 135 7.81 9.03 -15.61
C SER A 135 7.21 7.67 -15.95
N GLY A 136 6.34 7.60 -16.95
CA GLY A 136 5.76 6.33 -17.44
C GLY A 136 4.25 6.34 -17.60
N GLN A 137 3.68 5.13 -17.62
CA GLN A 137 2.24 4.84 -17.81
C GLN A 137 1.57 4.30 -16.54
N ALA A 138 2.33 4.06 -15.48
CA ALA A 138 1.78 3.71 -14.18
C ALA A 138 0.92 4.86 -13.62
N TYR A 139 -0.12 4.52 -12.86
CA TYR A 139 -1.06 5.45 -12.25
C TYR A 139 -1.05 5.38 -10.71
N GLU A 140 -0.23 4.50 -10.13
CA GLU A 140 -0.04 4.35 -8.70
C GLU A 140 1.46 4.34 -8.34
N SER A 141 1.80 4.89 -7.17
CA SER A 141 3.14 4.77 -6.61
C SER A 141 3.50 3.30 -6.37
N LEU A 142 4.78 2.98 -6.43
CA LEU A 142 5.25 1.62 -6.26
C LEU A 142 4.96 1.12 -4.83
N PRO A 143 4.39 -0.08 -4.64
CA PRO A 143 4.09 -0.60 -3.31
C PRO A 143 5.35 -0.69 -2.46
N GLN A 144 5.29 -0.04 -1.30
CA GLN A 144 6.40 0.07 -0.35
C GLN A 144 6.22 -0.96 0.77
N VAL A 145 7.24 -1.77 1.01
CA VAL A 145 7.24 -2.68 2.15
C VAL A 145 7.48 -1.85 3.41
N LEU A 146 6.61 -2.01 4.40
CA LEU A 146 6.78 -1.39 5.71
C LEU A 146 7.85 -2.16 6.48
N LEU A 147 8.80 -1.42 7.04
CA LEU A 147 9.96 -1.97 7.73
C LEU A 147 9.94 -1.63 9.22
N GLU A 148 10.50 -2.52 10.02
CA GLU A 148 10.81 -2.33 11.43
C GLU A 148 12.27 -2.71 11.67
N VAL A 149 12.93 -2.03 12.61
CA VAL A 149 14.29 -2.37 13.05
C VAL A 149 14.25 -2.72 14.53
N ASP A 150 14.82 -3.87 14.87
CA ASP A 150 14.94 -4.38 16.23
C ASP A 150 16.40 -4.81 16.45
N GLY A 151 17.13 -3.98 17.21
CA GLY A 151 18.59 -4.09 17.32
C GLY A 151 19.28 -3.94 15.96
N ASP A 152 19.94 -5.00 15.50
CA ASP A 152 20.61 -5.07 14.20
C ASP A 152 19.74 -5.73 13.13
N ASP A 153 18.56 -6.25 13.47
CA ASP A 153 17.72 -6.99 12.54
C ASP A 153 16.69 -6.07 11.87
N VAL A 154 16.52 -6.24 10.55
CA VAL A 154 15.52 -5.53 9.74
C VAL A 154 14.39 -6.50 9.40
N TYR A 155 13.16 -6.08 9.67
CA TYR A 155 11.94 -6.86 9.45
C TYR A 155 11.03 -6.20 8.42
N ALA A 156 10.42 -7.01 7.56
CA ALA A 156 9.23 -6.62 6.80
C ALA A 156 7.98 -6.94 7.63
N VAL A 157 7.09 -5.94 7.76
CA VAL A 157 5.91 -6.01 8.65
C VAL A 157 4.60 -5.57 7.98
N GLY A 158 4.65 -5.12 6.73
CA GLY A 158 3.44 -4.76 5.99
C GLY A 158 3.74 -4.26 4.59
N MET A 159 2.70 -3.80 3.90
CA MET A 159 2.79 -3.21 2.56
C MET A 159 1.90 -1.98 2.47
N LEU A 160 2.47 -0.86 2.04
CA LEU A 160 1.75 0.34 1.64
C LEU A 160 1.53 0.31 0.13
N GLY A 161 0.27 0.31 -0.30
CA GLY A 161 -0.12 0.15 -1.70
C GLY A 161 -0.43 -1.31 -2.08
N LEU A 162 -1.21 -1.50 -3.13
CA LEU A 162 -1.63 -2.82 -3.61
C LEU A 162 -0.64 -3.35 -4.65
N VAL A 163 -0.15 -4.56 -4.46
CA VAL A 163 0.74 -5.22 -5.43
C VAL A 163 -0.06 -5.60 -6.66
N PHE A 164 0.47 -5.24 -7.84
CA PHE A 164 -0.19 -5.47 -9.13
C PHE A 164 -0.70 -6.90 -9.30
N GLY A 165 -1.89 -7.03 -9.91
CA GLY A 165 -2.51 -8.31 -10.25
C GLY A 165 -3.17 -9.02 -9.06
N ARG A 166 -3.52 -8.30 -7.99
CA ARG A 166 -4.15 -8.84 -6.78
C ARG A 166 -5.30 -7.97 -6.32
N THR A 167 -6.26 -8.56 -5.61
CA THR A 167 -7.33 -7.85 -4.90
C THR A 167 -7.03 -7.67 -3.41
N SER A 168 -6.04 -8.39 -2.88
CA SER A 168 -5.44 -8.19 -1.57
C SER A 168 -3.96 -8.61 -1.62
N ASN A 169 -3.12 -7.92 -0.86
CA ASN A 169 -1.69 -8.24 -0.74
C ASN A 169 -1.43 -9.50 0.08
N PHE A 170 -2.28 -9.77 1.07
CA PHE A 170 -2.19 -10.91 1.96
C PHE A 170 -3.60 -11.33 2.35
N LYS A 171 -3.88 -12.64 2.28
CA LYS A 171 -5.08 -13.22 2.87
C LYS A 171 -4.59 -14.13 3.99
N SER A 172 -5.02 -13.83 5.21
CA SER A 172 -4.83 -14.69 6.38
C SER A 172 -5.48 -16.05 6.18
#